data_AF-A0A8T5NAE2-F1
#
_entry.id   AF-A0A8T5NAE2-F1
#
_cell.length_a   1.000
_cell.length_b   1.000
_cell.length_c   1.000
_cell.angle_alpha   90.00
_cell.angle_beta   90.00
_cell.angle_gamma   90.00
#
_symmetry.space_group_name_H-M   'P 1'
#
loop_
_entity.id
_entity.type
_entity.pdbx_description
1 polymer ?
#
loop_
_entity_poly.entity_id
_entity_poly.type
_entity_poly.pdbx_seq_one_letter_code
_entity_poly.pdbx_strand_id
1 'polypeptide(L)'
;MIVTRHISLDNDCIDKMQPYVQKHNGNFSAAVREIIDRAGKYSSLQNSSSIDSSLFKWMLAEIDGRLVPENLLDEMIGHSLINSMRGLEEHLRNRFNDLEWNIDLTIRSDGDSSPSDVLIEIKGAPQKIKFVASILCQYIVKNSPDNASLGIRSIGNFSDCLKIELSRSNKKDAQNSLYNFFGGMDEVIQAIKSRPSFWKTVIDGHLLSNYSMVTVHRNYFEDLLAGKIPMGEITIETLAKKPIQEIPLKEMLPLIKEVYETSRVVDRVEIDQETVILFHNYRNIEVIDKLKKSLVALLEASGHLYDAKSTANMIVLTHRPDVGVKINEIVSNLKISNSRVDQELIMFMAFLKGLKNIPDIPLSLTLLGRRMGKSLMQEYERENSIDKWNLEAFQNAFGAIDSRLHRESEWKIDRNNLVYTVRKCNIVAEGNTVDKYICQTIRETFRGAVNHAFGSQAQLEIRNLLSHGDNCCEVLIRIP
;
A
#
# COMPACT_ATOMS: atom_id res chain seq x y z
N MET A 1 -44.35 44.52 -40.69
CA MET A 1 -43.89 45.91 -40.89
C MET A 1 -42.38 45.88 -41.03
N ILE A 2 -41.85 46.04 -42.25
CA ILE A 2 -40.39 46.05 -42.49
C ILE A 2 -39.90 47.45 -42.11
N VAL A 3 -39.16 47.56 -41.02
CA VAL A 3 -38.55 48.83 -40.60
C VAL A 3 -37.24 48.99 -41.37
N THR A 4 -37.25 49.80 -42.44
CA THR A 4 -36.04 50.20 -43.15
C THR A 4 -35.35 51.34 -42.40
N ARG A 5 -34.12 51.10 -41.94
CA ARG A 5 -33.24 52.13 -41.38
C ARG A 5 -32.28 52.59 -42.48
N HIS A 6 -32.21 53.89 -42.71
CA HIS A 6 -31.24 54.48 -43.63
C HIS A 6 -29.93 54.74 -42.88
N ILE A 7 -28.81 54.33 -43.48
CA ILE A 7 -27.46 54.55 -42.94
C ILE A 7 -26.71 55.37 -44.00
N SER A 8 -26.17 56.51 -43.59
CA SER A 8 -25.27 57.32 -44.43
C SER A 8 -23.84 56.87 -44.16
N LEU A 9 -23.09 56.59 -45.23
CA LEU A 9 -21.67 56.24 -45.17
C LEU A 9 -20.87 57.35 -45.86
N ASP A 10 -19.72 57.70 -45.30
CA ASP A 10 -18.78 58.59 -45.96
C ASP A 10 -17.98 57.86 -47.05
N ASN A 11 -17.31 58.62 -47.91
CA ASN A 11 -16.53 58.06 -49.01
C ASN A 11 -15.37 57.18 -48.51
N ASP A 12 -14.77 57.52 -47.37
CA ASP A 12 -13.74 56.69 -46.73
C ASP A 12 -14.27 55.29 -46.33
N CYS A 13 -15.50 55.20 -45.84
CA CYS A 13 -16.16 53.93 -45.55
C CYS A 13 -16.47 53.16 -46.84
N ILE A 14 -16.90 53.85 -47.91
CA ILE A 14 -17.17 53.23 -49.21
C ILE A 14 -15.89 52.62 -49.80
N ASP A 15 -14.77 53.32 -49.74
CA ASP A 15 -13.48 52.86 -50.24
C ASP A 15 -13.02 51.59 -49.49
N LYS A 16 -13.19 51.56 -48.17
CA LYS A 16 -12.89 50.37 -47.34
C LYS A 16 -13.77 49.16 -47.71
N MET A 17 -14.98 49.39 -48.21
CA MET A 17 -15.92 48.34 -48.58
C MET A 17 -15.72 47.84 -50.02
N GLN A 18 -14.96 48.57 -50.85
CA GLN A 18 -14.77 48.28 -52.27
C GLN A 18 -14.34 46.83 -52.59
N PRO A 19 -13.44 46.17 -51.83
CA PRO A 19 -13.07 44.78 -52.08
C PRO A 19 -14.25 43.81 -51.96
N TYR A 20 -15.13 44.06 -50.98
CA TYR A 20 -16.33 43.24 -50.75
C TYR A 20 -17.40 43.51 -51.81
N VAL A 21 -17.55 44.77 -52.22
CA VAL A 21 -18.47 45.15 -53.28
C VAL A 21 -18.06 44.54 -54.61
N GLN A 22 -16.77 44.53 -54.94
CA GLN A 22 -16.24 43.86 -56.13
C GLN A 22 -16.46 42.34 -56.08
N LYS A 23 -16.20 41.72 -54.92
CA LYS A 23 -16.44 40.28 -54.69
C LYS A 23 -17.91 39.88 -54.92
N HIS A 24 -18.84 40.78 -54.64
CA HIS A 24 -20.29 40.57 -54.85
C HIS A 24 -20.81 41.25 -56.12
N ASN A 25 -19.96 41.45 -57.14
CA ASN A 25 -20.33 41.99 -58.45
C ASN A 25 -21.11 43.32 -58.38
N GLY A 26 -20.72 44.23 -57.48
CA GLY A 26 -21.36 45.53 -57.29
C GLY A 26 -22.55 45.53 -56.34
N ASN A 27 -22.93 44.39 -55.75
CA ASN A 27 -24.05 44.32 -54.82
C ASN A 27 -23.65 44.78 -53.41
N PHE A 28 -23.94 46.05 -53.11
CA PHE A 28 -23.67 46.66 -51.81
C PHE A 28 -24.39 45.97 -50.64
N SER A 29 -25.63 45.53 -50.81
CA SER A 29 -26.36 44.86 -49.71
C SER A 29 -25.76 43.50 -49.36
N ALA A 30 -25.28 42.75 -50.36
CA ALA A 30 -24.56 41.49 -50.14
C ALA A 30 -23.19 41.73 -49.48
N ALA A 31 -22.47 42.77 -49.92
CA ALA A 31 -21.21 43.17 -49.31
C ALA A 31 -21.39 43.61 -47.85
N VAL A 32 -22.40 44.44 -47.55
CA VAL A 32 -22.74 44.85 -46.18
C VAL A 32 -23.14 43.65 -45.33
N ARG A 33 -23.94 42.70 -45.84
CA ARG A 33 -24.28 41.48 -45.11
C ARG A 33 -23.05 40.62 -44.84
N GLU A 34 -22.13 40.45 -45.78
CA GLU A 34 -20.87 39.72 -45.52
C GLU A 34 -20.02 40.46 -44.48
N ILE A 35 -19.96 41.79 -44.54
CA ILE A 35 -19.23 42.60 -43.55
C ILE A 35 -19.88 42.48 -42.18
N ILE A 36 -21.21 42.49 -42.08
CA ILE A 36 -21.96 42.29 -40.82
C ILE A 36 -21.80 40.85 -40.32
N ASP A 37 -21.83 39.84 -41.18
CA ASP A 37 -21.61 38.44 -40.79
C ASP A 37 -20.17 38.22 -40.31
N ARG A 38 -19.19 38.84 -40.99
CA ARG A 38 -17.80 38.85 -40.52
C ARG A 38 -17.67 39.62 -39.22
N ALA A 39 -18.22 40.83 -39.13
CA ALA A 39 -18.20 41.63 -37.91
C ALA A 39 -18.96 40.94 -36.78
N GLY A 40 -20.00 40.16 -37.06
CA GLY A 40 -20.69 39.29 -36.10
C GLY A 40 -19.76 38.21 -35.58
N LYS A 41 -19.03 37.53 -36.48
CA LYS A 41 -17.97 36.56 -36.16
C LYS A 41 -16.72 37.17 -35.49
N TYR A 42 -16.49 38.48 -35.65
CA TYR A 42 -15.41 39.21 -34.98
C TYR A 42 -15.89 39.94 -33.71
N SER A 43 -17.19 40.17 -33.55
CA SER A 43 -17.82 40.73 -32.33
C SER A 43 -17.96 39.67 -31.24
N SER A 44 -17.94 38.39 -31.63
CA SER A 44 -17.41 37.31 -30.81
C SER A 44 -15.88 37.36 -30.77
N LEU A 45 -15.32 38.48 -30.29
CA LEU A 45 -14.08 38.44 -29.50
C LEU A 45 -14.44 37.80 -28.13
N GLN A 46 -15.07 36.62 -28.08
CA GLN A 46 -14.36 35.37 -27.80
C GLN A 46 -12.84 35.47 -28.01
N ASN A 47 -12.13 35.59 -26.88
CA ASN A 47 -10.76 35.13 -26.63
C ASN A 47 -9.85 35.06 -27.86
N SER A 48 -9.10 36.14 -28.13
CA SER A 48 -8.03 36.21 -29.15
C SER A 48 -6.81 35.33 -28.85
N SER A 49 -7.01 34.16 -28.24
CA SER A 49 -6.00 33.16 -27.92
C SER A 49 -6.52 31.76 -28.25
N SER A 50 -7.07 31.58 -29.45
CA SER A 50 -7.41 30.23 -29.91
C SER A 50 -6.13 29.40 -29.99
N ILE A 51 -6.05 28.36 -29.15
CA ILE A 51 -4.92 27.44 -29.12
C ILE A 51 -5.13 26.43 -30.25
N ASP A 52 -4.10 26.18 -31.04
CA ASP A 52 -4.12 25.10 -32.04
C ASP A 52 -4.56 23.77 -31.38
N SER A 53 -5.41 22.99 -32.06
CA SER A 53 -5.95 21.76 -31.49
C SER A 53 -4.87 20.76 -31.09
N SER A 54 -3.73 20.73 -31.80
CA SER A 54 -2.61 19.83 -31.49
C SER A 54 -1.86 20.31 -30.26
N LEU A 55 -1.65 21.63 -30.15
CA LEU A 55 -1.04 22.24 -28.97
C LEU A 55 -1.92 22.03 -27.73
N PHE A 56 -3.23 22.21 -27.85
CA PHE A 56 -4.17 21.95 -26.74
C PHE A 56 -4.16 20.47 -26.35
N LYS A 57 -4.16 19.56 -27.33
CA LYS A 57 -4.05 18.12 -27.09
C LYS A 57 -2.76 17.76 -26.33
N TRP A 58 -1.64 18.36 -26.73
CA TRP A 58 -0.36 18.17 -26.04
C TRP A 58 -0.41 18.71 -24.60
N MET A 59 -0.92 19.92 -24.39
CA MET A 59 -1.09 20.48 -23.04
C MET A 59 -1.92 19.56 -22.13
N LEU A 60 -3.03 19.02 -22.63
CA LEU A 60 -3.87 18.08 -21.88
C LEU A 60 -3.15 16.77 -21.54
N ALA A 61 -2.24 16.31 -22.42
CA ALA A 61 -1.42 15.14 -22.14
C ALA A 61 -0.35 15.41 -21.07
N GLU A 62 0.29 16.58 -21.08
CA GLU A 62 1.33 16.95 -20.10
C GLU A 62 0.79 17.23 -18.70
N ILE A 63 -0.48 17.62 -18.58
CA ILE A 63 -1.15 17.83 -17.28
C ILE A 63 -1.94 16.60 -16.82
N ASP A 64 -1.89 15.49 -17.56
CA ASP A 64 -2.62 14.29 -17.16
C ASP A 64 -2.12 13.77 -15.81
N GLY A 65 -3.07 13.32 -14.98
CA GLY A 65 -2.78 12.89 -13.60
C GLY A 65 -2.49 14.02 -12.62
N ARG A 66 -2.73 15.29 -13.00
CA ARG A 66 -2.60 16.46 -12.12
C ARG A 66 -3.94 17.13 -11.84
N LEU A 67 -4.14 17.55 -10.59
CA LEU A 67 -5.24 18.42 -10.22
C LEU A 67 -4.97 19.86 -10.67
N VAL A 68 -6.05 20.61 -10.84
CA VAL A 68 -5.98 22.00 -11.29
C VAL A 68 -5.72 22.86 -10.06
N PRO A 69 -4.77 23.80 -10.11
CA PRO A 69 -4.56 24.75 -9.02
C PRO A 69 -5.86 25.45 -8.60
N GLU A 70 -6.10 25.57 -7.29
CA GLU A 70 -7.37 26.09 -6.77
C GLU A 70 -7.73 27.47 -7.31
N ASN A 71 -6.74 28.35 -7.50
CA ASN A 71 -6.94 29.68 -8.06
C ASN A 71 -7.46 29.63 -9.51
N LEU A 72 -7.00 28.67 -10.31
CA LEU A 72 -7.49 28.47 -11.68
C LEU A 72 -8.87 27.84 -11.68
N LEU A 73 -9.15 26.93 -10.75
CA LEU A 73 -10.47 26.33 -10.57
C LEU A 73 -11.52 27.42 -10.25
N ASP A 74 -11.17 28.33 -9.35
CA ASP A 74 -12.04 29.43 -8.93
C ASP A 74 -12.24 30.46 -10.04
N GLU A 75 -11.23 30.73 -10.85
CA GLU A 75 -11.34 31.60 -12.03
C GLU A 75 -12.21 30.97 -13.13
N MET A 76 -12.13 29.65 -13.32
CA MET A 76 -12.85 28.94 -14.37
C MET A 76 -14.34 28.80 -14.08
N ILE A 77 -14.73 28.49 -12.84
CA ILE A 77 -16.14 28.19 -12.48
C ILE A 77 -16.78 29.33 -11.68
N GLY A 78 -16.00 30.14 -10.98
CA GLY A 78 -16.48 31.22 -10.14
C GLY A 78 -16.85 30.78 -8.72
N HIS A 79 -16.59 31.65 -7.75
CA HIS A 79 -16.63 31.35 -6.32
C HIS A 79 -18.03 31.40 -5.67
N SER A 80 -19.08 31.84 -6.37
CA SER A 80 -20.27 32.38 -5.68
C SER A 80 -21.64 32.27 -6.36
N LEU A 81 -21.81 31.57 -7.49
CA LEU A 81 -23.06 31.69 -8.27
C LEU A 81 -23.84 30.40 -8.47
N ILE A 82 -23.36 29.26 -7.97
CA ILE A 82 -23.93 27.96 -8.27
C ILE A 82 -24.41 27.29 -6.98
N ASN A 83 -25.66 27.59 -6.62
CA ASN A 83 -26.31 27.03 -5.42
C ASN A 83 -27.06 25.71 -5.70
N SER A 84 -26.93 25.19 -6.93
CA SER A 84 -27.63 23.98 -7.36
C SER A 84 -26.88 23.21 -8.44
N MET A 85 -27.08 21.89 -8.50
CA MET A 85 -26.47 21.01 -9.51
C MET A 85 -26.93 21.35 -10.92
N ARG A 86 -28.20 21.74 -11.09
CA ARG A 86 -28.71 22.23 -12.38
C ARG A 86 -28.04 23.53 -12.82
N GLY A 87 -27.83 24.46 -11.89
CA GLY A 87 -27.09 25.69 -12.16
C GLY A 87 -25.64 25.41 -12.58
N LEU A 88 -25.03 24.39 -11.98
CA LEU A 88 -23.66 23.95 -12.32
C LEU A 88 -23.59 23.42 -13.74
N GLU A 89 -24.53 22.54 -14.09
CA GLU A 89 -24.64 21.95 -15.42
C GLU A 89 -24.81 23.03 -16.49
N GLU A 90 -25.75 23.96 -16.29
CA GLU A 90 -26.04 25.02 -17.26
C GLU A 90 -24.86 25.98 -17.43
N HIS A 91 -24.25 26.41 -16.31
CA HIS A 91 -23.08 27.28 -16.34
C HIS A 91 -21.93 26.66 -17.12
N LEU A 92 -21.57 25.41 -16.80
CA LEU A 92 -20.47 24.72 -17.45
C LEU A 92 -20.76 24.42 -18.93
N ARG A 93 -22.00 24.04 -19.26
CA ARG A 93 -22.41 23.85 -20.66
C ARG A 93 -22.22 25.13 -21.48
N ASN A 94 -22.67 26.27 -20.95
CA ASN A 94 -22.48 27.56 -21.61
C ASN A 94 -20.99 27.88 -21.78
N ARG A 95 -20.19 27.69 -20.73
CA ARG A 95 -18.73 27.91 -20.80
C ARG A 95 -18.03 27.00 -21.81
N PHE A 96 -18.37 25.71 -21.87
CA PHE A 96 -17.75 24.79 -22.84
C PHE A 96 -18.18 25.06 -24.28
N ASN A 97 -19.40 25.58 -24.47
CA ASN A 97 -19.86 26.08 -25.77
C ASN A 97 -19.10 27.34 -26.18
N ASP A 98 -18.92 28.31 -25.26
CA ASP A 98 -18.15 29.54 -25.51
C ASP A 98 -16.69 29.26 -25.86
N LEU A 99 -16.12 28.19 -25.30
CA LEU A 99 -14.76 27.73 -25.57
C LEU A 99 -14.65 26.79 -26.78
N GLU A 100 -15.77 26.46 -27.44
CA GLU A 100 -15.85 25.53 -28.57
C GLU A 100 -15.20 24.16 -28.27
N TRP A 101 -15.32 23.69 -27.02
CA TRP A 101 -14.67 22.43 -26.63
C TRP A 101 -15.36 21.19 -27.20
N ASN A 102 -16.60 21.34 -27.68
CA ASN A 102 -17.47 20.27 -28.18
C ASN A 102 -17.69 19.17 -27.13
N ILE A 103 -18.17 19.58 -25.95
CA ILE A 103 -18.43 18.70 -24.82
C ILE A 103 -19.90 18.77 -24.45
N ASP A 104 -20.54 17.62 -24.36
CA ASP A 104 -21.90 17.49 -23.83
C ASP A 104 -21.82 16.99 -22.37
N LEU A 105 -22.46 17.73 -21.46
CA LEU A 105 -22.42 17.49 -20.02
C LEU A 105 -23.85 17.32 -19.50
N THR A 106 -24.08 16.23 -18.76
CA THR A 106 -25.32 15.96 -18.04
C THR A 106 -25.01 15.61 -16.58
N ILE A 107 -25.67 16.26 -15.63
CA ILE A 107 -25.56 15.98 -14.19
C ILE A 107 -26.92 15.52 -13.68
N ARG A 108 -26.98 14.31 -13.14
CA ARG A 108 -28.18 13.75 -12.50
C ARG A 108 -27.93 13.59 -11.01
N SER A 109 -28.81 14.11 -10.18
CA SER A 109 -28.69 14.01 -8.74
C SER A 109 -30.03 13.70 -8.07
N ASP A 110 -29.96 13.12 -6.87
CA ASP A 110 -31.11 12.87 -6.00
C ASP A 110 -31.67 14.15 -5.34
N GLY A 111 -30.84 15.18 -5.23
CA GLY A 111 -31.21 16.52 -4.74
C GLY A 111 -30.42 17.64 -5.43
N ASP A 112 -31.03 18.81 -5.59
CA ASP A 112 -30.42 19.91 -6.38
C ASP A 112 -29.40 20.73 -5.56
N SER A 113 -29.67 21.00 -4.27
CA SER A 113 -28.80 21.84 -3.42
C SER A 113 -27.95 21.06 -2.40
N SER A 114 -28.33 19.83 -2.07
CA SER A 114 -27.59 18.98 -1.11
C SER A 114 -27.72 17.49 -1.49
N PRO A 115 -27.21 17.09 -2.67
CA PRO A 115 -27.31 15.72 -3.13
C PRO A 115 -26.60 14.72 -2.20
N SER A 116 -27.11 13.49 -2.19
CA SER A 116 -26.46 12.32 -1.60
C SER A 116 -25.72 11.50 -2.65
N ASP A 117 -26.28 11.46 -3.86
CA ASP A 117 -25.75 10.71 -5.01
C ASP A 117 -25.82 11.57 -6.27
N VAL A 118 -24.73 11.57 -7.03
CA VAL A 118 -24.60 12.33 -8.28
C VAL A 118 -24.02 11.43 -9.35
N LEU A 119 -24.68 11.37 -10.51
CA LEU A 119 -24.21 10.73 -11.73
C LEU A 119 -23.91 11.81 -12.77
N ILE A 120 -22.66 11.88 -13.20
CA ILE A 120 -22.19 12.81 -14.23
C ILE A 120 -21.92 12.02 -15.50
N GLU A 121 -22.44 12.48 -16.63
CA GLU A 121 -22.14 11.95 -17.95
C GLU A 121 -21.53 13.06 -18.82
N ILE A 122 -20.34 12.80 -19.37
CA ILE A 122 -19.57 13.76 -20.16
C ILE A 122 -19.23 13.11 -21.50
N LYS A 123 -19.65 13.69 -22.62
CA LYS A 123 -19.36 13.18 -23.97
C LYS A 123 -18.49 14.15 -24.75
N GLY A 124 -17.58 13.60 -25.56
CA GLY A 124 -16.65 14.36 -26.37
C GLY A 124 -15.31 13.66 -26.56
N ALA A 125 -14.27 14.43 -26.94
CA ALA A 125 -12.93 13.88 -27.16
C ALA A 125 -12.30 13.38 -25.84
N PRO A 126 -11.70 12.17 -25.79
CA PRO A 126 -11.25 11.50 -24.55
C PRO A 126 -10.42 12.36 -23.59
N GLN A 127 -9.42 13.07 -24.11
CA GLN A 127 -8.55 13.90 -23.26
C GLN A 127 -9.28 15.14 -22.71
N LYS A 128 -10.18 15.73 -23.51
CA LYS A 128 -10.97 16.89 -23.07
C LYS A 128 -11.99 16.50 -22.00
N ILE A 129 -12.70 15.39 -22.19
CA ILE A 129 -13.69 14.93 -21.22
C ILE A 129 -13.04 14.50 -19.90
N LYS A 130 -11.84 13.90 -19.92
CA LYS A 130 -11.07 13.58 -18.72
C LYS A 130 -10.65 14.84 -17.96
N PHE A 131 -10.22 15.88 -18.67
CA PHE A 131 -9.86 17.16 -18.07
C PHE A 131 -11.07 17.86 -17.45
N VAL A 132 -12.20 17.92 -18.16
CA VAL A 132 -13.45 18.49 -17.64
C VAL A 132 -13.96 17.71 -16.44
N ALA A 133 -13.89 16.38 -16.48
CA ALA A 133 -14.23 15.52 -15.34
C ALA A 133 -13.43 15.88 -14.10
N SER A 134 -12.11 16.02 -14.25
CA SER A 134 -11.21 16.41 -13.16
C SER A 134 -11.60 17.76 -12.55
N ILE A 135 -11.82 18.78 -13.37
CA ILE A 135 -12.25 20.12 -12.94
C ILE A 135 -13.58 20.06 -12.19
N LEU A 136 -14.56 19.37 -12.76
CA LEU A 136 -15.91 19.29 -12.21
C LEU A 136 -15.91 18.56 -10.86
N CYS A 137 -15.24 17.41 -10.77
CA CYS A 137 -15.13 16.68 -9.52
C CYS A 137 -14.37 17.47 -8.45
N GLN A 138 -13.28 18.15 -8.82
CA GLN A 138 -12.54 19.02 -7.90
C GLN A 138 -13.44 20.13 -7.34
N TYR A 139 -14.22 20.78 -8.20
CA TYR A 139 -15.16 21.82 -7.78
C TYR A 139 -16.23 21.30 -6.83
N ILE A 140 -16.84 20.15 -7.16
CA ILE A 140 -17.88 19.53 -6.32
C ILE A 140 -17.32 19.18 -4.95
N VAL A 141 -16.17 18.51 -4.88
CA VAL A 141 -15.54 18.11 -3.61
C VAL A 141 -15.15 19.34 -2.78
N LYS A 142 -14.58 20.37 -3.42
CA LYS A 142 -14.17 21.62 -2.74
C LYS A 142 -15.36 22.36 -2.11
N ASN A 143 -16.48 22.44 -2.83
CA ASN A 143 -17.65 23.22 -2.43
C ASN A 143 -18.70 22.40 -1.66
N SER A 144 -18.47 21.11 -1.45
CA SER A 144 -19.38 20.30 -0.64
C SER A 144 -19.21 20.58 0.86
N PRO A 145 -20.27 20.45 1.69
CA PRO A 145 -20.18 20.61 3.13
C PRO A 145 -19.24 19.58 3.78
N ASP A 146 -18.54 19.96 4.86
CA ASP A 146 -17.55 19.10 5.53
C ASP A 146 -18.12 17.74 6.00
N ASN A 147 -19.37 17.75 6.48
CA ASN A 147 -20.06 16.57 7.02
C ASN A 147 -20.90 15.81 5.97
N ALA A 148 -20.92 16.27 4.73
CA ALA A 148 -21.68 15.68 3.62
C ALA A 148 -20.96 15.91 2.28
N SER A 149 -19.65 15.66 2.27
CA SER A 149 -18.82 15.85 1.09
C SER A 149 -19.13 14.78 0.05
N LEU A 150 -19.17 15.12 -1.23
CA LEU A 150 -19.33 14.12 -2.28
C LEU A 150 -17.96 13.58 -2.71
N GLY A 151 -17.70 12.29 -2.49
CA GLY A 151 -16.51 11.61 -2.99
C GLY A 151 -16.79 10.83 -4.27
N ILE A 152 -15.77 10.65 -5.11
CA ILE A 152 -15.85 9.83 -6.32
C ILE A 152 -15.89 8.35 -5.91
N ARG A 153 -16.93 7.65 -6.34
CA ARG A 153 -17.11 6.21 -6.13
C ARG A 153 -16.57 5.40 -7.29
N SER A 154 -16.87 5.80 -8.52
CA SER A 154 -16.48 5.07 -9.72
C SER A 154 -16.36 5.99 -10.94
N ILE A 155 -15.55 5.57 -11.90
CA ILE A 155 -15.44 6.20 -13.22
C ILE A 155 -15.55 5.10 -14.28
N GLY A 156 -16.60 5.14 -15.09
CA GLY A 156 -16.76 4.32 -16.28
C GLY A 156 -16.27 5.08 -17.52
N ASN A 157 -15.28 4.53 -18.22
CA ASN A 157 -14.72 5.12 -19.43
C ASN A 157 -15.21 4.36 -20.67
N PHE A 158 -15.87 5.08 -21.58
CA PHE A 158 -16.31 4.64 -22.89
C PHE A 158 -15.64 5.52 -23.96
N SER A 159 -15.51 5.03 -25.20
CA SER A 159 -14.70 5.64 -26.27
C SER A 159 -14.80 7.16 -26.42
N ASP A 160 -15.99 7.72 -26.22
CA ASP A 160 -16.35 9.13 -26.38
C ASP A 160 -17.19 9.64 -25.20
N CYS A 161 -17.27 8.88 -24.11
CA CYS A 161 -18.15 9.17 -22.97
C CYS A 161 -17.51 8.73 -21.65
N LEU A 162 -17.55 9.61 -20.66
CA LEU A 162 -17.13 9.33 -19.30
C LEU A 162 -18.35 9.40 -18.37
N LYS A 163 -18.55 8.38 -17.57
CA LYS A 163 -19.58 8.33 -16.52
C LYS A 163 -18.91 8.32 -15.16
N ILE A 164 -19.34 9.21 -14.27
CA ILE A 164 -18.76 9.38 -12.95
C ILE A 164 -19.88 9.28 -11.92
N GLU A 165 -19.69 8.43 -10.93
CA GLU A 165 -20.59 8.29 -9.79
C GLU A 165 -19.94 8.92 -8.57
N LEU A 166 -20.65 9.85 -7.93
CA LEU A 166 -20.27 10.43 -6.65
C LEU A 166 -21.32 10.12 -5.60
N SER A 167 -20.88 9.89 -4.37
CA SER A 167 -21.75 9.62 -3.23
C SER A 167 -21.22 10.32 -1.98
N ARG A 168 -22.09 10.59 -1.01
CA ARG A 168 -21.69 11.20 0.27
C ARG A 168 -20.59 10.40 0.99
N SER A 169 -19.61 11.13 1.48
CA SER A 169 -18.50 10.69 2.32
C SER A 169 -18.11 11.83 3.27
N ASN A 170 -17.08 11.60 4.08
CA ASN A 170 -16.42 12.71 4.79
C ASN A 170 -15.46 13.45 3.84
N LYS A 171 -15.06 14.67 4.23
CA LYS A 171 -14.17 15.54 3.43
C LYS A 171 -12.83 14.90 3.08
N LYS A 172 -12.22 14.17 4.02
CA LYS A 172 -10.92 13.53 3.82
C LYS A 172 -10.99 12.44 2.75
N ASP A 173 -12.00 11.59 2.82
CA ASP A 173 -12.22 10.52 1.84
C ASP A 173 -12.62 11.07 0.47
N ALA A 174 -13.40 12.16 0.44
CA ALA A 174 -13.72 12.87 -0.79
C ALA A 174 -12.45 13.43 -1.46
N GLN A 175 -11.56 14.07 -0.70
CA GLN A 175 -10.28 14.57 -1.21
C GLN A 175 -9.38 13.42 -1.69
N ASN A 176 -9.25 12.34 -0.92
CA ASN A 176 -8.48 11.15 -1.31
C ASN A 176 -8.99 10.55 -2.63
N SER A 177 -10.32 10.52 -2.83
CA SER A 177 -10.90 10.03 -4.07
C SER A 177 -10.46 10.86 -5.29
N LEU A 178 -10.32 12.18 -5.17
CA LEU A 178 -9.78 13.02 -6.26
C LEU A 178 -8.35 12.64 -6.64
N TYR A 179 -7.48 12.49 -5.64
CA TYR A 179 -6.10 12.10 -5.89
C TYR A 179 -6.01 10.72 -6.54
N ASN A 180 -6.81 9.77 -6.07
CA ASN A 180 -6.83 8.41 -6.61
C ASN A 180 -7.27 8.35 -8.08
N PHE A 181 -8.27 9.16 -8.49
CA PHE A 181 -8.83 9.10 -9.84
C PHE A 181 -8.19 10.09 -10.83
N PHE A 182 -7.77 11.27 -10.36
CA PHE A 182 -7.30 12.36 -11.23
C PHE A 182 -5.93 12.94 -10.84
N GLY A 183 -5.48 12.78 -9.60
CA GLY A 183 -4.28 13.45 -9.06
C GLY A 183 -3.06 12.55 -8.84
N GLY A 184 -3.01 11.35 -9.44
CA GLY A 184 -1.98 10.35 -9.16
C GLY A 184 -0.53 10.80 -9.40
N MET A 185 -0.30 11.86 -10.17
CA MET A 185 1.03 12.42 -10.45
C MET A 185 1.32 13.72 -9.69
N ASP A 186 0.38 14.27 -8.92
CA ASP A 186 0.57 15.57 -8.27
C ASP A 186 1.69 15.55 -7.24
N GLU A 187 1.66 14.59 -6.31
CA GLU A 187 2.71 14.46 -5.30
C GLU A 187 4.08 14.20 -5.94
N VAL A 188 4.13 13.38 -6.98
CA VAL A 188 5.36 13.05 -7.72
C VAL A 188 5.94 14.30 -8.39
N ILE A 189 5.11 15.04 -9.12
CA ILE A 189 5.56 16.24 -9.84
C ILE A 189 5.94 17.35 -8.85
N GLN A 190 5.22 17.48 -7.74
CA GLN A 190 5.58 18.41 -6.66
C GLN A 190 6.92 18.01 -6.04
N ALA A 191 7.15 16.73 -5.78
CA ALA A 191 8.43 16.24 -5.27
C ALA A 191 9.58 16.54 -6.25
N ILE A 192 9.39 16.31 -7.56
CA ILE A 192 10.37 16.63 -8.60
C ILE A 192 10.66 18.13 -8.63
N LYS A 193 9.61 18.96 -8.68
CA LYS A 193 9.74 20.44 -8.71
C LYS A 193 10.36 21.02 -7.45
N SER A 194 10.16 20.40 -6.30
CA SER A 194 10.74 20.87 -5.03
C SER A 194 12.26 20.70 -4.96
N ARG A 195 12.83 19.71 -5.67
CA ARG A 195 14.26 19.38 -5.65
C ARG A 195 14.76 18.97 -7.05
N PRO A 196 14.72 19.88 -8.04
CA PRO A 196 14.94 19.53 -9.45
C PRO A 196 16.36 19.04 -9.72
N SER A 197 17.38 19.62 -9.08
CA SER A 197 18.78 19.21 -9.25
C SER A 197 19.02 17.78 -8.79
N PHE A 198 18.45 17.39 -7.64
CA PHE A 198 18.53 16.04 -7.10
C PHE A 198 17.87 15.03 -8.05
N TRP A 199 16.60 15.26 -8.40
CA TRP A 199 15.86 14.31 -9.23
C TRP A 199 16.43 14.20 -10.64
N LYS A 200 16.88 15.31 -11.23
CA LYS A 200 17.57 15.28 -12.52
C LYS A 200 18.81 14.39 -12.46
N THR A 201 19.65 14.54 -11.42
CA THR A 201 20.86 13.73 -11.25
C THR A 201 20.53 12.23 -11.08
N VAL A 202 19.51 11.91 -10.29
CA VAL A 202 19.07 10.52 -10.07
C VAL A 202 18.55 9.90 -11.37
N ILE A 203 17.69 10.62 -12.10
CA ILE A 203 17.13 10.17 -13.37
C ILE A 203 18.24 9.99 -14.42
N ASP A 204 19.14 10.97 -14.55
CA ASP A 204 20.28 10.91 -15.47
C ASP A 204 21.17 9.70 -15.15
N GLY A 205 21.42 9.40 -13.87
CA GLY A 205 22.16 8.21 -13.44
C GLY A 205 21.50 6.90 -13.88
N HIS A 206 20.19 6.77 -13.67
CA HIS A 206 19.45 5.60 -14.15
C HIS A 206 19.46 5.49 -15.68
N LEU A 207 19.30 6.60 -16.41
CA LEU A 207 19.34 6.59 -17.88
C LEU A 207 20.72 6.20 -18.42
N LEU A 208 21.80 6.79 -17.90
CA LEU A 208 23.18 6.50 -18.31
C LEU A 208 23.59 5.05 -18.02
N SER A 209 23.02 4.44 -16.99
CA SER A 209 23.26 3.04 -16.64
C SER A 209 22.31 2.06 -17.34
N ASN A 210 21.46 2.52 -18.26
CA ASN A 210 20.39 1.73 -18.86
C ASN A 210 19.55 0.99 -17.79
N TYR A 211 19.23 1.72 -16.72
CA TYR A 211 18.50 1.25 -15.55
C TYR A 211 19.13 0.03 -14.84
N SER A 212 20.46 -0.11 -14.93
CA SER A 212 21.25 -1.13 -14.21
C SER A 212 21.69 -0.68 -12.81
N MET A 213 21.28 0.50 -12.36
CA MET A 213 21.50 0.98 -10.99
C MET A 213 20.45 0.44 -10.03
N VAL A 214 20.90 0.07 -8.83
CA VAL A 214 20.06 -0.35 -7.71
C VAL A 214 19.80 0.84 -6.79
N THR A 215 18.53 1.08 -6.44
CA THR A 215 18.11 2.18 -5.57
C THR A 215 17.41 1.61 -4.34
N VAL A 216 18.08 1.69 -3.19
CA VAL A 216 17.62 1.06 -1.94
C VAL A 216 17.64 2.05 -0.78
N HIS A 217 16.86 1.74 0.27
CA HIS A 217 16.89 2.49 1.52
C HIS A 217 18.29 2.44 2.16
N ARG A 218 18.67 3.50 2.88
CA ARG A 218 19.99 3.62 3.53
C ARG A 218 20.31 2.41 4.42
N ASN A 219 19.36 1.95 5.23
CA ASN A 219 19.57 0.81 6.12
C ASN A 219 19.86 -0.49 5.35
N TYR A 220 19.24 -0.69 4.19
CA TYR A 220 19.53 -1.84 3.32
C TYR A 220 20.99 -1.80 2.87
N PHE A 221 21.47 -0.62 2.48
CA PHE A 221 22.86 -0.41 2.09
C PHE A 221 23.84 -0.58 3.27
N GLU A 222 23.48 -0.09 4.46
CA GLU A 222 24.29 -0.28 5.68
C GLU A 222 24.44 -1.76 6.06
N ASP A 223 23.36 -2.55 5.97
CA ASP A 223 23.42 -3.99 6.23
C ASP A 223 24.33 -4.71 5.24
N LEU A 224 24.28 -4.33 3.95
CA LEU A 224 25.19 -4.85 2.93
C LEU A 224 26.66 -4.54 3.27
N LEU A 225 26.97 -3.30 3.67
CA LEU A 225 28.33 -2.90 4.07
C LEU A 225 28.80 -3.63 5.33
N ALA A 226 27.89 -3.92 6.26
CA ALA A 226 28.16 -4.68 7.47
C ALA A 226 28.29 -6.20 7.22
N GLY A 227 28.11 -6.67 5.98
CA GLY A 227 28.12 -8.09 5.63
C GLY A 227 26.91 -8.88 6.14
N LYS A 228 25.87 -8.19 6.60
CA LYS A 228 24.61 -8.78 7.04
C LYS A 228 23.71 -9.10 5.84
N ILE A 229 22.66 -9.88 6.09
CA ILE A 229 21.61 -10.15 5.10
C ILE A 229 20.58 -9.01 5.25
N PRO A 230 20.45 -8.11 4.27
CA PRO A 230 19.49 -7.02 4.35
C PRO A 230 18.07 -7.58 4.18
N MET A 231 17.11 -7.11 4.96
CA MET A 231 15.74 -7.67 4.92
C MET A 231 14.77 -6.83 4.06
N GLY A 232 15.06 -5.55 3.79
CA GLY A 232 14.17 -4.70 2.96
C GLY A 232 12.85 -4.29 3.62
N GLU A 233 12.65 -4.66 4.88
CA GLU A 233 11.39 -4.52 5.63
C GLU A 233 10.86 -3.09 5.64
N ILE A 234 11.73 -2.10 5.88
CA ILE A 234 11.32 -0.70 6.05
C ILE A 234 10.51 -0.17 4.85
N THR A 235 10.91 -0.52 3.62
CA THR A 235 10.19 -0.02 2.44
C THR A 235 8.82 -0.68 2.32
N ILE A 236 8.75 -1.99 2.57
CA ILE A 236 7.51 -2.76 2.55
C ILE A 236 6.55 -2.30 3.66
N GLU A 237 7.03 -2.15 4.89
CA GLU A 237 6.24 -1.66 6.03
C GLU A 237 5.71 -0.23 5.80
N THR A 238 6.53 0.63 5.18
CA THR A 238 6.12 2.00 4.84
C THR A 238 4.99 2.00 3.81
N LEU A 239 5.06 1.14 2.78
CA LEU A 239 4.02 1.01 1.77
C LEU A 239 2.74 0.38 2.34
N ALA A 240 2.87 -0.67 3.17
CA ALA A 240 1.75 -1.34 3.82
C ALA A 240 1.11 -0.54 4.95
N LYS A 241 1.83 0.46 5.49
CA LYS A 241 1.47 1.24 6.70
C LYS A 241 1.21 0.35 7.93
N LYS A 242 1.86 -0.81 7.99
CA LYS A 242 1.74 -1.81 9.05
C LYS A 242 3.08 -2.51 9.28
N PRO A 243 3.36 -3.00 10.49
CA PRO A 243 4.52 -3.85 10.77
C PRO A 243 4.49 -5.12 9.92
N ILE A 244 5.66 -5.65 9.59
CA ILE A 244 5.76 -6.76 8.64
C ILE A 244 5.04 -8.05 9.08
N GLN A 245 4.90 -8.25 10.38
CA GLN A 245 4.20 -9.40 10.97
C GLN A 245 2.68 -9.33 10.79
N GLU A 246 2.14 -8.14 10.51
CA GLU A 246 0.70 -7.90 10.36
C GLU A 246 0.25 -7.90 8.88
N ILE A 247 1.19 -8.05 7.94
CA ILE A 247 0.92 -8.03 6.50
C ILE A 247 0.54 -9.43 6.03
N PRO A 248 -0.71 -9.68 5.59
CA PRO A 248 -1.12 -10.98 5.08
C PRO A 248 -0.35 -11.35 3.80
N LEU A 249 -0.10 -12.64 3.56
CA LEU A 249 0.64 -13.11 2.37
C LEU A 249 0.14 -12.51 1.05
N LYS A 250 -1.19 -12.45 0.87
CA LYS A 250 -1.83 -11.92 -0.33
C LYS A 250 -1.51 -10.43 -0.59
N GLU A 251 -1.24 -9.67 0.48
CA GLU A 251 -0.81 -8.27 0.42
C GLU A 251 0.72 -8.16 0.30
N MET A 252 1.45 -9.03 1.00
CA MET A 252 2.91 -9.08 1.00
C MET A 252 3.50 -9.37 -0.38
N LEU A 253 2.95 -10.35 -1.09
CA LEU A 253 3.47 -10.81 -2.37
C LEU A 253 3.52 -9.69 -3.43
N PRO A 254 2.43 -8.93 -3.69
CA PRO A 254 2.48 -7.73 -4.53
C PRO A 254 3.50 -6.68 -4.08
N LEU A 255 3.63 -6.43 -2.77
CA LEU A 255 4.58 -5.46 -2.23
C LEU A 255 6.03 -5.87 -2.48
N ILE A 256 6.35 -7.17 -2.33
CA ILE A 256 7.67 -7.70 -2.69
C ILE A 256 7.97 -7.44 -4.16
N LYS A 257 7.02 -7.75 -5.05
CA LYS A 257 7.18 -7.47 -6.48
C LYS A 257 7.42 -5.98 -6.73
N GLU A 258 6.58 -5.11 -6.19
CA GLU A 258 6.69 -3.66 -6.35
C GLU A 258 8.05 -3.15 -5.86
N VAL A 259 8.46 -3.48 -4.63
CA VAL A 259 9.70 -2.98 -4.03
C VAL A 259 10.93 -3.52 -4.75
N TYR A 260 10.99 -4.81 -5.05
CA TYR A 260 12.18 -5.41 -5.65
C TYR A 260 12.36 -5.01 -7.13
N GLU A 261 11.28 -4.85 -7.89
CA GLU A 261 11.36 -4.36 -9.28
C GLU A 261 11.67 -2.86 -9.35
N THR A 262 11.03 -2.03 -8.50
CA THR A 262 11.27 -0.57 -8.50
C THR A 262 12.65 -0.20 -7.98
N SER A 263 13.17 -0.94 -7.00
CA SER A 263 14.55 -0.78 -6.51
C SER A 263 15.61 -1.32 -7.47
N ARG A 264 15.20 -2.08 -8.50
CA ARG A 264 16.08 -2.78 -9.45
C ARG A 264 17.02 -3.79 -8.79
N VAL A 265 16.71 -4.22 -7.57
CA VAL A 265 17.38 -5.36 -6.92
C VAL A 265 17.15 -6.64 -7.73
N VAL A 266 16.04 -6.74 -8.45
CA VAL A 266 15.78 -7.79 -9.44
C VAL A 266 15.21 -7.17 -10.71
N ASP A 267 15.33 -7.90 -11.82
CA ASP A 267 14.82 -7.43 -13.11
C ASP A 267 13.30 -7.59 -13.19
N ARG A 268 12.78 -8.70 -12.64
CA ARG A 268 11.37 -9.04 -12.68
C ARG A 268 11.00 -10.02 -11.57
N VAL A 269 9.79 -9.89 -11.05
CA VAL A 269 9.15 -10.83 -10.13
C VAL A 269 7.84 -11.29 -10.76
N GLU A 270 7.69 -12.61 -10.90
CA GLU A 270 6.43 -13.26 -11.25
C GLU A 270 5.87 -13.95 -10.01
N ILE A 271 4.55 -13.86 -9.84
CA ILE A 271 3.82 -14.44 -8.71
C ILE A 271 2.74 -15.32 -9.30
N ASP A 272 2.85 -16.62 -9.06
CA ASP A 272 1.86 -17.61 -9.44
C ASP A 272 1.30 -18.25 -8.17
N GLN A 273 0.10 -17.83 -7.78
CA GLN A 273 -0.54 -18.18 -6.51
C GLN A 273 0.36 -17.83 -5.31
N GLU A 274 1.05 -18.83 -4.75
CA GLU A 274 1.96 -18.72 -3.61
C GLU A 274 3.40 -19.09 -4.00
N THR A 275 3.71 -19.12 -5.31
CA THR A 275 5.06 -19.28 -5.83
C THR A 275 5.57 -17.92 -6.29
N VAL A 276 6.79 -17.58 -5.87
CA VAL A 276 7.46 -16.33 -6.27
C VAL A 276 8.67 -16.68 -7.11
N ILE A 277 8.75 -16.13 -8.32
CA ILE A 277 9.86 -16.35 -9.25
C ILE A 277 10.52 -15.01 -9.50
N LEU A 278 11.78 -14.88 -9.09
CA LEU A 278 12.57 -13.68 -9.32
C LEU A 278 13.57 -13.93 -10.44
N PHE A 279 13.58 -13.05 -11.42
CA PHE A 279 14.55 -13.02 -12.50
C PHE A 279 15.60 -11.98 -12.21
N HIS A 280 16.87 -12.37 -12.35
CA HIS A 280 17.99 -11.48 -12.12
C HIS A 280 19.12 -11.73 -13.12
N ASN A 281 19.93 -10.70 -13.36
CA ASN A 281 21.13 -10.76 -14.20
C ASN A 281 22.45 -10.83 -13.40
N TYR A 282 22.40 -11.12 -12.09
CA TYR A 282 23.60 -11.30 -11.28
C TYR A 282 24.44 -12.50 -11.72
N ARG A 283 25.77 -12.30 -11.75
CA ARG A 283 26.74 -13.35 -12.12
C ARG A 283 27.47 -13.96 -10.93
N ASN A 284 27.52 -13.25 -9.80
CA ASN A 284 28.22 -13.71 -8.61
C ASN A 284 27.28 -14.60 -7.78
N ILE A 285 27.67 -15.86 -7.59
CA ILE A 285 26.86 -16.86 -6.89
C ILE A 285 26.63 -16.52 -5.42
N GLU A 286 27.57 -15.84 -4.77
CA GLU A 286 27.41 -15.39 -3.37
C GLU A 286 26.35 -14.29 -3.27
N VAL A 287 26.27 -13.42 -4.29
CA VAL A 287 25.23 -12.38 -4.36
C VAL A 287 23.86 -13.02 -4.57
N ILE A 288 23.77 -14.02 -5.45
CA ILE A 288 22.53 -14.79 -5.69
C ILE A 288 22.09 -15.47 -4.40
N ASP A 289 23.01 -16.11 -3.67
CA ASP A 289 22.69 -16.78 -2.41
C ASP A 289 22.27 -15.80 -1.30
N LYS A 290 22.92 -14.63 -1.20
CA LYS A 290 22.51 -13.57 -0.26
C LYS A 290 21.14 -13.00 -0.59
N LEU A 291 20.85 -12.76 -1.87
CA LEU A 291 19.53 -12.29 -2.32
C LEU A 291 18.44 -13.31 -1.99
N LYS A 292 18.69 -14.59 -2.27
CA LYS A 292 17.81 -15.69 -1.90
C LYS A 292 17.52 -15.71 -0.40
N LYS A 293 18.58 -15.63 0.43
CA LYS A 293 18.45 -15.60 1.90
C LYS A 293 17.69 -14.37 2.39
N SER A 294 17.91 -13.20 1.79
CA SER A 294 17.21 -11.96 2.09
C SER A 294 15.70 -12.10 1.92
N LEU A 295 15.25 -12.65 0.78
CA LEU A 295 13.82 -12.87 0.51
C LEU A 295 13.18 -13.91 1.40
N VAL A 296 13.88 -15.03 1.65
CA VAL A 296 13.38 -16.06 2.58
C VAL A 296 13.21 -15.47 3.96
N ALA A 297 14.21 -14.75 4.46
CA ALA A 297 14.17 -14.16 5.79
C ALA A 297 13.08 -13.08 5.92
N LEU A 298 12.83 -12.31 4.86
CA LEU A 298 11.73 -11.35 4.76
C LEU A 298 10.35 -12.04 4.87
N LEU A 299 10.13 -13.12 4.11
CA LEU A 299 8.87 -13.88 4.15
C LEU A 299 8.69 -14.58 5.51
N GLU A 300 9.76 -15.12 6.07
CA GLU A 300 9.76 -15.71 7.42
C GLU A 300 9.45 -14.67 8.49
N ALA A 301 9.94 -13.44 8.35
CA ALA A 301 9.63 -12.34 9.27
C ALA A 301 8.13 -11.99 9.26
N SER A 302 7.44 -12.21 8.14
CA SER A 302 5.97 -12.10 8.02
C SER A 302 5.21 -13.36 8.46
N GLY A 303 5.90 -14.40 8.93
CA GLY A 303 5.29 -15.65 9.40
C GLY A 303 4.99 -16.67 8.30
N HIS A 304 5.48 -16.45 7.08
CA HIS A 304 5.26 -17.34 5.94
C HIS A 304 6.51 -18.13 5.58
N LEU A 305 6.39 -19.45 5.52
CA LEU A 305 7.53 -20.35 5.26
C LEU A 305 7.63 -20.70 3.78
N TYR A 306 8.81 -20.51 3.23
CA TYR A 306 9.11 -20.74 1.82
C TYR A 306 10.35 -21.61 1.66
N ASP A 307 10.26 -22.54 0.70
CA ASP A 307 11.45 -23.13 0.09
C ASP A 307 12.04 -22.20 -0.94
N ALA A 308 13.36 -22.16 -1.08
CA ALA A 308 14.01 -21.39 -2.13
C ALA A 308 15.06 -22.22 -2.90
N LYS A 309 14.94 -22.21 -4.22
CA LYS A 309 15.91 -22.80 -5.16
C LYS A 309 16.43 -21.70 -6.08
N SER A 310 17.72 -21.71 -6.35
CA SER A 310 18.36 -20.75 -7.24
C SER A 310 18.98 -21.46 -8.44
N THR A 311 18.84 -20.88 -9.62
CA THR A 311 19.59 -21.23 -10.83
C THR A 311 20.48 -20.03 -11.22
N ALA A 312 21.04 -20.03 -12.43
CA ALA A 312 21.93 -18.96 -12.89
C ALA A 312 21.26 -17.59 -13.02
N ASN A 313 19.97 -17.55 -13.35
CA ASN A 313 19.24 -16.31 -13.68
C ASN A 313 17.88 -16.19 -12.99
N MET A 314 17.55 -17.11 -12.09
CA MET A 314 16.30 -17.06 -11.34
C MET A 314 16.40 -17.66 -9.94
N ILE A 315 15.60 -17.10 -9.03
CA ILE A 315 15.33 -17.63 -7.70
C ILE A 315 13.85 -17.98 -7.65
N VAL A 316 13.54 -19.24 -7.37
CA VAL A 316 12.17 -19.74 -7.23
C VAL A 316 11.91 -19.99 -5.76
N LEU A 317 10.91 -19.32 -5.21
CA LEU A 317 10.40 -19.58 -3.88
C LEU A 317 9.04 -20.27 -3.94
N THR A 318 8.88 -21.36 -3.21
CA THR A 318 7.64 -22.14 -3.15
C THR A 318 7.12 -22.14 -1.72
N HIS A 319 5.89 -21.67 -1.52
CA HIS A 319 5.26 -21.70 -0.20
C HIS A 319 5.11 -23.14 0.30
N ARG A 320 5.30 -23.37 1.61
CA ARG A 320 5.11 -24.67 2.25
C ARG A 320 3.80 -24.71 3.06
N PRO A 321 2.63 -24.95 2.44
CA PRO A 321 1.34 -24.97 3.13
C PRO A 321 1.13 -26.20 4.04
N ASP A 322 1.89 -27.28 3.87
CA ASP A 322 1.72 -28.57 4.58
C ASP A 322 1.89 -28.45 6.11
N VAL A 323 2.64 -27.44 6.54
CA VAL A 323 2.76 -27.04 7.95
C VAL A 323 1.49 -26.29 8.40
N GLY A 324 0.98 -25.39 7.57
CA GLY A 324 -0.25 -24.62 7.82
C GLY A 324 -1.53 -25.46 7.87
N VAL A 325 -1.66 -26.51 7.07
CA VAL A 325 -2.82 -27.42 7.10
C VAL A 325 -2.84 -28.26 8.38
N LYS A 326 -1.69 -28.80 8.80
CA LYS A 326 -1.55 -29.50 10.10
C LYS A 326 -1.78 -28.56 11.28
N ILE A 327 -1.37 -27.30 11.17
CA ILE A 327 -1.67 -26.25 12.16
C ILE A 327 -3.18 -26.00 12.23
N ASN A 328 -3.87 -25.85 11.11
CA ASN A 328 -5.32 -25.63 11.07
C ASN A 328 -6.12 -26.83 11.59
N GLU A 329 -5.67 -28.06 11.33
CA GLU A 329 -6.30 -29.28 11.84
C GLU A 329 -6.15 -29.39 13.37
N ILE A 330 -4.98 -29.04 13.91
CA ILE A 330 -4.73 -28.91 15.35
C ILE A 330 -5.63 -27.81 15.93
N VAL A 331 -5.60 -26.60 15.37
CA VAL A 331 -6.44 -25.45 15.75
C VAL A 331 -7.94 -25.78 15.72
N SER A 332 -8.40 -26.59 14.76
CA SER A 332 -9.81 -26.98 14.63
C SER A 332 -10.30 -27.90 15.74
N ASN A 333 -9.45 -28.82 16.21
CA ASN A 333 -9.72 -29.67 17.38
C ASN A 333 -9.67 -28.90 18.72
N LEU A 334 -9.22 -27.64 18.69
CA LEU A 334 -8.92 -26.84 19.88
C LEU A 334 -9.84 -25.62 20.04
N LYS A 335 -10.85 -25.45 19.17
CA LYS A 335 -11.94 -24.45 19.28
C LYS A 335 -12.87 -24.62 20.50
N ILE A 336 -12.42 -25.33 21.54
CA ILE A 336 -13.15 -25.59 22.78
C ILE A 336 -12.55 -24.80 23.97
N SER A 337 -11.40 -24.13 23.81
CA SER A 337 -10.75 -23.36 24.88
C SER A 337 -11.14 -21.87 24.91
N ASN A 338 -11.34 -21.34 26.12
CA ASN A 338 -11.70 -19.94 26.40
C ASN A 338 -10.50 -19.05 26.84
N SER A 339 -9.25 -19.54 26.91
CA SER A 339 -8.09 -18.75 27.37
C SER A 339 -7.09 -18.40 26.25
N ARG A 340 -6.46 -17.22 26.32
CA ARG A 340 -5.47 -16.75 25.33
C ARG A 340 -4.12 -17.46 25.50
N VAL A 341 -3.75 -17.80 26.74
CA VAL A 341 -2.57 -18.64 27.00
C VAL A 341 -2.70 -20.00 26.33
N ASP A 342 -3.90 -20.58 26.27
CA ASP A 342 -4.11 -21.83 25.53
C ASP A 342 -3.89 -21.63 24.04
N GLN A 343 -4.40 -20.56 23.43
CA GLN A 343 -4.20 -20.30 22.00
C GLN A 343 -2.71 -20.23 21.63
N GLU A 344 -1.89 -19.57 22.46
CA GLU A 344 -0.43 -19.52 22.26
C GLU A 344 0.25 -20.89 22.46
N LEU A 345 -0.15 -21.66 23.48
CA LEU A 345 0.35 -23.03 23.69
C LEU A 345 0.01 -23.95 22.52
N ILE A 346 -1.15 -23.74 21.91
CA ILE A 346 -1.65 -24.49 20.77
C ILE A 346 -0.81 -24.17 19.53
N MET A 347 -0.56 -22.89 19.27
CA MET A 347 0.32 -22.45 18.18
C MET A 347 1.72 -23.03 18.35
N PHE A 348 2.25 -23.03 19.58
CA PHE A 348 3.54 -23.62 19.90
C PHE A 348 3.57 -25.14 19.66
N MET A 349 2.57 -25.90 20.09
CA MET A 349 2.49 -27.35 19.90
C MET A 349 2.35 -27.73 18.42
N ALA A 350 1.54 -26.99 17.67
CA ALA A 350 1.38 -27.19 16.24
C ALA A 350 2.69 -26.95 15.48
N PHE A 351 3.41 -25.90 15.87
CA PHE A 351 4.74 -25.59 15.36
C PHE A 351 5.76 -26.71 15.67
N LEU A 352 5.88 -27.15 16.93
CA LEU A 352 6.81 -28.21 17.32
C LEU A 352 6.59 -29.52 16.55
N LYS A 353 5.32 -29.88 16.28
CA LYS A 353 4.98 -31.07 15.47
C LYS A 353 5.47 -30.95 14.02
N GLY A 354 5.55 -29.72 13.49
CA GLY A 354 6.08 -29.43 12.15
C GLY A 354 7.60 -29.57 12.03
N LEU A 355 8.34 -29.53 13.14
CA LEU A 355 9.80 -29.59 13.15
C LEU A 355 10.39 -31.00 12.98
N LYS A 356 9.58 -32.06 13.14
CA LYS A 356 10.03 -33.47 13.20
C LYS A 356 10.78 -33.97 11.95
N ASN A 357 10.63 -33.28 10.81
CA ASN A 357 11.18 -33.72 9.52
C ASN A 357 12.15 -32.70 8.89
N ILE A 358 12.60 -31.68 9.63
CA ILE A 358 13.49 -30.64 9.10
C ILE A 358 14.94 -30.97 9.48
N PRO A 359 15.86 -31.16 8.51
CA PRO A 359 17.28 -31.31 8.80
C PRO A 359 17.90 -29.98 9.24
N ASP A 360 18.76 -30.04 10.27
CA ASP A 360 19.47 -28.93 10.93
C ASP A 360 18.58 -27.91 11.65
N ILE A 361 18.99 -27.43 12.83
CA ILE A 361 18.29 -26.36 13.57
C ILE A 361 18.78 -25.01 13.06
N PRO A 362 17.99 -24.21 12.35
CA PRO A 362 18.37 -22.86 12.02
C PRO A 362 18.36 -21.99 13.29
N LEU A 363 19.24 -20.98 13.36
CA LEU A 363 19.28 -19.98 14.44
C LEU A 363 17.90 -19.36 14.73
N SER A 364 17.03 -19.28 13.71
CA SER A 364 15.66 -18.80 13.81
C SER A 364 14.79 -19.62 14.78
N LEU A 365 15.00 -20.93 14.93
CA LEU A 365 14.25 -21.76 15.88
C LEU A 365 14.58 -21.41 17.35
N THR A 366 15.84 -21.04 17.61
CA THR A 366 16.29 -20.59 18.95
C THR A 366 15.64 -19.25 19.31
N LEU A 367 15.63 -18.30 18.37
CA LEU A 367 15.01 -16.98 18.56
C LEU A 367 13.48 -17.09 18.70
N LEU A 368 12.86 -17.97 17.92
CA LEU A 368 11.43 -18.20 17.96
C LEU A 368 10.99 -18.85 19.27
N GLY A 369 11.69 -19.87 19.76
CA GLY A 369 11.45 -20.44 21.09
C GLY A 369 11.45 -19.34 22.16
N ARG A 370 12.50 -18.50 22.19
CA ARG A 370 12.57 -17.36 23.14
C ARG A 370 11.40 -16.39 23.01
N ARG A 371 10.99 -16.06 21.78
CA ARG A 371 9.85 -15.17 21.53
C ARG A 371 8.54 -15.77 22.04
N MET A 372 8.33 -17.06 21.81
CA MET A 372 7.17 -17.80 22.30
C MET A 372 7.11 -17.82 23.83
N GLY A 373 8.25 -18.09 24.48
CA GLY A 373 8.36 -18.05 25.94
C GLY A 373 7.99 -16.69 26.52
N LYS A 374 8.45 -15.60 25.88
CA LYS A 374 8.06 -14.24 26.25
C LYS A 374 6.56 -14.01 26.07
N SER A 375 6.00 -14.37 24.92
CA SER A 375 4.57 -14.17 24.62
C SER A 375 3.67 -14.92 25.61
N LEU A 376 3.98 -16.18 25.92
CA LEU A 376 3.25 -16.97 26.92
C LEU A 376 3.21 -16.29 28.29
N MET A 377 4.33 -15.71 28.73
CA MET A 377 4.37 -14.98 29.99
C MET A 377 3.57 -13.67 29.92
N GLN A 378 3.64 -12.94 28.81
CA GLN A 378 2.87 -11.70 28.61
C GLN A 378 1.36 -11.93 28.62
N GLU A 379 0.89 -13.02 28.00
CA GLU A 379 -0.53 -13.39 28.03
C GLU A 379 -0.95 -13.83 29.43
N TYR A 380 -0.12 -14.63 30.11
CA TYR A 380 -0.39 -15.04 31.49
C TYR A 380 -0.43 -13.85 32.46
N GLU A 381 0.51 -12.91 32.30
CA GLU A 381 0.58 -11.65 33.04
C GLU A 381 -0.72 -10.84 32.90
N ARG A 382 -1.24 -10.75 31.67
CA ARG A 382 -2.49 -10.05 31.36
C ARG A 382 -3.72 -10.76 31.94
N GLU A 383 -3.80 -12.08 31.82
CA GLU A 383 -4.92 -12.88 32.33
C GLU A 383 -4.99 -12.87 33.86
N ASN A 384 -3.84 -12.77 34.54
CA ASN A 384 -3.75 -12.88 36.00
C ASN A 384 -3.39 -11.55 36.68
N SER A 385 -3.32 -10.45 35.94
CA SER A 385 -3.00 -9.10 36.44
C SER A 385 -1.72 -9.07 37.29
N ILE A 386 -0.62 -9.60 36.75
CA ILE A 386 0.67 -9.66 37.45
C ILE A 386 1.45 -8.36 37.19
N ASP A 387 1.65 -7.53 38.21
CA ASP A 387 2.44 -6.30 38.07
C ASP A 387 3.96 -6.53 38.21
N LYS A 388 4.36 -7.59 38.93
CA LYS A 388 5.77 -7.96 39.14
C LYS A 388 5.92 -9.45 39.36
N TRP A 389 6.84 -10.06 38.61
CA TRP A 389 7.17 -11.47 38.73
C TRP A 389 7.96 -11.80 40.01
N ASN A 390 7.58 -12.90 40.65
CA ASN A 390 8.33 -13.56 41.72
C ASN A 390 8.44 -15.06 41.41
N LEU A 391 9.27 -15.82 42.15
CA LEU A 391 9.51 -17.24 41.87
C LEU A 391 8.22 -18.08 41.96
N GLU A 392 7.30 -17.74 42.86
CA GLU A 392 6.05 -18.46 43.08
C GLU A 392 5.04 -18.20 41.94
N ALA A 393 4.89 -16.95 41.50
CA ALA A 393 4.09 -16.57 40.35
C ALA A 393 4.61 -17.20 39.06
N PHE A 394 5.94 -17.25 38.89
CA PHE A 394 6.59 -17.91 37.76
C PHE A 394 6.38 -19.43 37.78
N GLN A 395 6.53 -20.07 38.94
CA GLN A 395 6.22 -21.49 39.12
C GLN A 395 4.76 -21.79 38.78
N ASN A 396 3.82 -20.95 39.23
CA ASN A 396 2.39 -21.14 38.94
C ASN A 396 2.10 -21.00 37.44
N ALA A 397 2.67 -19.97 36.78
CA ALA A 397 2.49 -19.74 35.35
C ALA A 397 3.05 -20.90 34.51
N PHE A 398 4.31 -21.27 34.74
CA PHE A 398 4.97 -22.30 33.95
C PHE A 398 4.50 -23.71 34.34
N GLY A 399 4.09 -23.92 35.60
CA GLY A 399 3.44 -25.15 36.06
C GLY A 399 2.08 -25.37 35.40
N ALA A 400 1.29 -24.30 35.21
CA ALA A 400 0.05 -24.37 34.44
C ALA A 400 0.32 -24.76 32.97
N ILE A 401 1.36 -24.19 32.37
CA ILE A 401 1.83 -24.55 31.02
C ILE A 401 2.25 -26.03 30.96
N ASP A 402 3.10 -26.49 31.87
CA ASP A 402 3.58 -27.87 31.89
C ASP A 402 2.45 -28.89 32.09
N SER A 403 1.49 -28.57 32.97
CA SER A 403 0.29 -29.38 33.18
C SER A 403 -0.53 -29.54 31.88
N ARG A 404 -0.77 -28.43 31.16
CA ARG A 404 -1.48 -28.41 29.87
C ARG A 404 -0.73 -29.16 28.76
N LEU A 405 0.61 -29.17 28.84
CA LEU A 405 1.47 -29.91 27.92
C LEU A 405 1.71 -31.37 28.34
N HIS A 406 1.06 -31.82 29.41
CA HIS A 406 1.24 -33.15 30.01
C HIS A 406 2.72 -33.47 30.29
N ARG A 407 3.48 -32.50 30.79
CA ARG A 407 4.87 -32.68 31.22
C ARG A 407 4.92 -33.02 32.71
N GLU A 408 5.71 -34.03 33.06
CA GLU A 408 5.94 -34.38 34.46
C GLU A 408 7.10 -33.53 34.99
N SER A 409 6.74 -32.43 35.66
CA SER A 409 7.68 -31.46 36.24
C SER A 409 7.60 -31.40 37.76
N GLU A 410 8.75 -31.24 38.41
CA GLU A 410 8.91 -30.93 39.83
C GLU A 410 9.55 -29.55 39.98
N TRP A 411 9.09 -28.80 40.98
CA TRP A 411 9.57 -27.46 41.28
C TRP A 411 9.93 -27.39 42.76
N LYS A 412 11.12 -26.86 43.07
CA LYS A 412 11.57 -26.64 44.46
C LYS A 412 12.11 -25.23 44.59
N ILE A 413 11.43 -24.42 45.41
CA ILE A 413 11.88 -23.08 45.79
C ILE A 413 12.67 -23.18 47.09
N ASP A 414 13.89 -22.64 47.09
CA ASP A 414 14.69 -22.44 48.30
C ASP A 414 15.25 -21.02 48.31
N ARG A 415 14.63 -20.15 49.12
CA ARG A 415 14.92 -18.71 49.21
C ARG A 415 14.90 -18.02 47.84
N ASN A 416 16.08 -17.79 47.27
CA ASN A 416 16.31 -17.09 46.02
C ASN A 416 16.59 -18.04 44.84
N ASN A 417 16.47 -19.34 45.07
CA ASN A 417 16.73 -20.38 44.09
C ASN A 417 15.43 -21.09 43.73
N LEU A 418 15.24 -21.37 42.43
CA LEU A 418 14.20 -22.26 41.93
C LEU A 418 14.85 -23.38 41.13
N VAL A 419 14.67 -24.61 41.60
CA VAL A 419 15.05 -25.82 40.86
C VAL A 419 13.83 -26.32 40.12
N TYR A 420 13.97 -26.43 38.81
CA TYR A 420 12.97 -26.98 37.89
C TYR A 420 13.49 -28.28 37.30
N THR A 421 12.78 -29.38 37.56
CA THR A 421 13.17 -30.71 37.10
C THR A 421 12.05 -31.32 36.27
N VAL A 422 12.36 -31.81 35.08
CA VAL A 422 11.42 -32.45 34.15
C VAL A 422 11.82 -33.90 34.01
N ARG A 423 11.00 -34.82 34.52
CA ARG A 423 11.27 -36.26 34.47
C ARG A 423 10.75 -36.89 33.18
N LYS A 424 9.64 -36.38 32.66
CA LYS A 424 9.03 -36.85 31.42
C LYS A 424 8.49 -35.69 30.60
N CYS A 425 8.84 -35.66 29.32
CA CYS A 425 8.34 -34.68 28.39
C CYS A 425 7.72 -35.39 27.19
N ASN A 426 6.40 -35.50 27.19
CA ASN A 426 5.62 -36.20 26.16
C ASN A 426 5.68 -35.50 24.79
N ILE A 427 6.23 -34.29 24.72
CA ILE A 427 6.40 -33.52 23.47
C ILE A 427 7.63 -34.01 22.68
N VAL A 428 8.70 -34.39 23.38
CA VAL A 428 9.98 -34.81 22.78
C VAL A 428 10.15 -36.33 22.74
N ALA A 429 9.39 -37.05 23.55
CA ALA A 429 9.47 -38.51 23.64
C ALA A 429 8.51 -39.18 22.65
N GLU A 430 9.06 -39.84 21.63
CA GLU A 430 8.35 -40.80 20.78
C GLU A 430 8.98 -42.19 20.97
N GLY A 431 8.25 -43.11 21.60
CA GLY A 431 8.80 -44.41 22.00
C GLY A 431 10.00 -44.25 22.96
N ASN A 432 11.14 -44.83 22.60
CA ASN A 432 12.40 -44.75 23.36
C ASN A 432 13.36 -43.67 22.85
N THR A 433 12.94 -42.82 21.92
CA THR A 433 13.79 -41.80 21.29
C THR A 433 13.36 -40.39 21.67
N VAL A 434 14.33 -39.53 21.99
CA VAL A 434 14.13 -38.12 22.31
C VAL A 434 14.49 -37.28 21.10
N ASP A 435 13.54 -36.50 20.60
CA ASP A 435 13.79 -35.51 19.56
C ASP A 435 14.60 -34.35 20.13
N LYS A 436 15.90 -34.31 19.79
CA LYS A 436 16.85 -33.30 20.29
C LYS A 436 16.50 -31.89 19.82
N TYR A 437 15.84 -31.73 18.68
CA TYR A 437 15.51 -30.45 18.06
C TYR A 437 14.29 -29.81 18.72
N ILE A 438 13.26 -30.61 18.95
CA ILE A 438 12.09 -30.19 19.73
C ILE A 438 12.52 -29.88 21.17
N CYS A 439 13.41 -30.71 21.75
CA CYS A 439 13.96 -30.48 23.09
C CYS A 439 14.71 -29.15 23.20
N GLN A 440 15.55 -28.84 22.21
CA GLN A 440 16.26 -27.56 22.13
C GLN A 440 15.27 -26.37 22.08
N THR A 441 14.24 -26.47 21.24
CA THR A 441 13.27 -25.38 21.06
C THR A 441 12.47 -25.11 22.34
N ILE A 442 11.99 -26.17 23.02
CA ILE A 442 11.31 -26.07 24.32
C ILE A 442 12.21 -25.41 25.37
N ARG A 443 13.52 -25.72 25.35
CA ARG A 443 14.47 -25.10 26.26
C ARG A 443 14.64 -23.61 26.01
N GLU A 444 14.66 -23.19 24.74
CA GLU A 444 14.72 -21.77 24.39
C GLU A 444 13.41 -21.04 24.74
N THR A 445 12.26 -21.72 24.68
CA THR A 445 10.98 -21.22 25.24
C THR A 445 11.10 -20.97 26.74
N PHE A 446 11.63 -21.93 27.51
CA PHE A 446 11.86 -21.74 28.94
C PHE A 446 12.80 -20.55 29.22
N ARG A 447 13.90 -20.41 28.47
CA ARG A 447 14.82 -19.26 28.59
C ARG A 447 14.13 -17.93 28.27
N GLY A 448 13.30 -17.90 27.24
CA GLY A 448 12.51 -16.72 26.88
C GLY A 448 11.57 -16.28 28.01
N ALA A 449 10.89 -17.24 28.64
CA ALA A 449 10.02 -17.00 29.78
C ALA A 449 10.78 -16.45 30.99
N VAL A 450 11.90 -17.07 31.37
CA VAL A 450 12.75 -16.59 32.49
C VAL A 450 13.28 -15.18 32.24
N ASN A 451 13.78 -14.92 31.03
CA ASN A 451 14.28 -13.60 30.66
C ASN A 451 13.19 -12.52 30.68
N HIS A 452 11.94 -12.87 30.34
CA HIS A 452 10.83 -11.93 30.44
C HIS A 452 10.47 -11.65 31.90
N ALA A 453 10.34 -12.68 32.71
CA ALA A 453 9.92 -12.56 34.10
C ALA A 453 10.96 -11.84 34.97
N PHE A 454 12.26 -12.15 34.80
CA PHE A 454 13.31 -11.70 35.72
C PHE A 454 14.42 -10.88 35.04
N GLY A 455 14.41 -10.75 33.72
CA GLY A 455 15.43 -9.98 33.00
C GLY A 455 16.85 -10.45 33.29
N SER A 456 17.77 -9.51 33.50
CA SER A 456 19.16 -9.77 33.87
C SER A 456 19.35 -10.13 35.35
N GLN A 457 18.28 -10.16 36.15
CA GLN A 457 18.35 -10.45 37.58
C GLN A 457 18.37 -11.96 37.86
N ALA A 458 18.14 -12.82 36.86
CA ALA A 458 18.19 -14.27 37.02
C ALA A 458 19.43 -14.88 36.35
N GLN A 459 20.13 -15.74 37.06
CA GLN A 459 21.16 -16.62 36.52
C GLN A 459 20.57 -18.01 36.30
N LEU A 460 20.70 -18.55 35.08
CA LEU A 460 20.17 -19.85 34.70
C LEU A 460 21.32 -20.84 34.49
N GLU A 461 21.31 -21.93 35.24
CA GLU A 461 22.29 -23.02 35.19
C GLU A 461 21.57 -24.33 34.79
N ILE A 462 22.01 -24.97 33.71
CA ILE A 462 21.47 -26.26 33.26
C ILE A 462 22.35 -27.36 33.86
N ARG A 463 21.76 -28.28 34.62
CA ARG A 463 22.47 -29.37 35.30
C ARG A 463 22.39 -30.69 34.56
N ASN A 464 21.19 -31.08 34.14
CA ASN A 464 20.91 -32.34 33.44
C ASN A 464 20.04 -32.10 32.21
N LEU A 465 20.14 -32.95 31.19
CA LEU A 465 19.37 -32.87 29.95
C LEU A 465 18.97 -34.26 29.41
N LEU A 466 17.67 -34.50 29.24
CA LEU A 466 17.12 -35.68 28.55
C LEU A 466 17.71 -35.87 27.15
N SER A 467 18.01 -34.79 26.43
CA SER A 467 18.63 -34.85 25.08
C SER A 467 20.07 -35.34 25.07
N HIS A 468 20.73 -35.37 26.23
CA HIS A 468 22.11 -35.85 26.41
C HIS A 468 22.14 -37.27 27.03
N GLY A 469 20.97 -37.90 27.23
CA GLY A 469 20.86 -39.25 27.78
C GLY A 469 20.69 -39.29 29.31
N ASP A 470 20.55 -38.14 29.98
CA ASP A 470 20.26 -38.09 31.40
C ASP A 470 18.82 -38.54 31.70
N ASN A 471 18.56 -38.98 32.93
CA ASN A 471 17.23 -39.44 33.36
C ASN A 471 16.21 -38.30 33.58
N CYS A 472 16.64 -37.03 33.53
CA CYS A 472 15.78 -35.86 33.65
C CYS A 472 16.43 -34.61 33.01
N CYS A 473 15.64 -33.58 32.75
CA CYS A 473 16.16 -32.23 32.53
C CYS A 473 16.10 -31.47 33.86
N GLU A 474 17.21 -30.92 34.34
CA GLU A 474 17.24 -30.11 35.56
C GLU A 474 17.83 -28.73 35.26
N VAL A 475 17.11 -27.68 35.65
CA VAL A 475 17.50 -26.29 35.50
C VAL A 475 17.39 -25.58 36.84
N LEU A 476 18.44 -24.88 37.23
CA LEU A 476 18.47 -24.02 38.41
C LEU A 476 18.40 -22.56 37.97
N ILE A 477 17.46 -21.82 38.55
CA ILE A 477 17.35 -20.37 38.44
C ILE A 477 17.78 -19.77 39.77
N ARG A 478 18.73 -18.82 39.75
CA ARG A 478 19.15 -18.06 40.94
C ARG A 478 18.83 -16.58 40.74
N ILE A 479 18.15 -15.96 41.69
CA ILE A 479 17.87 -14.53 41.69
C ILE A 479 18.69 -13.88 42.82
N PRO A 480 19.86 -13.26 42.54
CA PRO A 480 20.67 -12.54 43.53
C PRO A 480 19.91 -11.58 44.45
#